data_AF-A0A4Y2VZQ9-F1
#
_entry.id   AF-A0A4Y2VZQ9-F1
#
_cell.length_a   1.000
_cell.length_b   1.000
_cell.length_c   1.000
_cell.angle_alpha   90.00
_cell.angle_beta   90.00
_cell.angle_gamma   90.00
#
_symmetry.space_group_name_H-M   'P 1'
#
loop_
_entity.id
_entity.type
_entity.pdbx_description
1 polymer ?
#
loop_
_entity_poly.entity_id
_entity_poly.type
_entity_poly.pdbx_seq_one_letter_code
_entity_poly.pdbx_strand_id
1 'polypeptide(L)' 'MWAIVNNAGTAKGLSFEFCTIQDYEECLNVNFLGMVRVTKAFLPLIKQTKGRIVNITSII' A
#
# COMPACT_ATOMS: atom_id res chain seq x y z
N MET A 1 14.51 -10.07 9.95
CA MET A 1 13.25 -10.02 9.21
C MET A 1 13.53 -10.40 7.76
N TRP A 2 12.90 -11.44 7.21
CA TRP A 2 13.26 -11.92 5.87
C TRP A 2 12.63 -11.07 4.75
N ALA A 3 11.34 -10.75 4.88
CA ALA A 3 10.65 -9.88 3.94
C ALA A 3 9.49 -9.13 4.60
N ILE A 4 9.07 -8.04 3.95
CA ILE A 4 7.76 -7.40 4.11
C ILE A 4 6.98 -7.64 2.82
N VAL A 5 5.74 -8.07 2.95
CA VAL A 5 4.81 -8.19 1.82
C VAL A 5 3.65 -7.24 2.05
N ASN A 6 3.63 -6.14 1.30
CA ASN A 6 2.54 -5.19 1.31
C ASN A 6 1.48 -5.66 0.32
N ASN A 7 0.37 -6.20 0.83
CA ASN A 7 -0.75 -6.73 0.04
C ASN A 7 -2.12 -6.12 0.43
N ALA A 8 -2.15 -5.17 1.34
CA ALA A 8 -3.40 -4.51 1.70
C ALA A 8 -3.88 -3.64 0.52
N GLY A 9 -5.12 -3.85 0.09
CA GLY A 9 -5.74 -3.07 -0.98
C GLY A 9 -7.27 -3.04 -0.85
N THR A 10 -7.86 -1.94 -1.29
CA THR A 10 -9.32 -1.78 -1.48
C THR A 10 -9.60 -1.34 -2.91
N ALA A 11 -10.82 -1.61 -3.37
CA ALA A 11 -11.31 -1.19 -4.67
C ALA A 11 -12.41 -0.13 -4.47
N LYS A 12 -12.01 1.14 -4.44
CA LYS A 12 -12.87 2.32 -4.37
C LYS A 12 -12.38 3.36 -5.38
N GLY A 13 -13.26 4.28 -5.78
CA GLY A 13 -12.89 5.33 -6.75
C GLY A 13 -12.72 4.81 -8.19
N LEU A 14 -13.47 3.78 -8.60
CA LEU A 14 -13.37 3.20 -9.94
C LEU A 14 -14.29 3.86 -10.98
N SER A 15 -15.18 4.77 -10.57
CA SER A 15 -16.11 5.48 -11.46
C SER A 15 -16.09 6.98 -11.20
N PHE A 16 -15.96 7.78 -12.26
CA PHE A 16 -16.04 9.24 -12.18
C PHE A 16 -17.47 9.75 -11.90
N GLU A 17 -18.49 8.99 -12.27
CA GLU A 17 -19.89 9.40 -12.11
C GLU A 17 -20.46 9.01 -10.75
N PHE A 18 -20.03 7.87 -10.22
CA PHE A 18 -20.63 7.26 -9.02
C PHE A 18 -19.74 7.29 -7.78
N CYS A 19 -18.49 7.73 -7.87
CA CYS A 19 -17.61 7.85 -6.70
C CYS A 19 -17.47 9.31 -6.25
N THR A 20 -17.40 9.48 -4.94
CA THR A 20 -17.02 10.74 -4.32
C THR A 20 -15.49 10.88 -4.29
N ILE A 21 -14.98 12.10 -4.12
CA ILE A 21 -13.53 12.31 -3.90
C ILE A 21 -13.00 11.51 -2.71
N GLN A 22 -13.81 11.38 -1.65
CA GLN A 22 -13.48 10.59 -0.47
C GLN A 22 -13.19 9.11 -0.81
N ASP A 23 -13.90 8.53 -1.78
CA ASP A 23 -13.66 7.14 -2.21
C ASP A 23 -12.27 6.96 -2.83
N TYR A 24 -11.80 7.94 -3.60
CA TYR A 24 -10.44 7.96 -4.16
C TYR A 24 -9.39 8.14 -3.06
N GLU A 25 -9.63 9.06 -2.12
CA GLU A 25 -8.73 9.31 -1.00
C GLU A 25 -8.57 8.08 -0.11
N GLU A 26 -9.66 7.36 0.17
CA GLU A 26 -9.63 6.13 0.94
C GLU A 26 -8.85 5.02 0.23
N CYS A 27 -9.05 4.88 -1.08
CA CYS A 27 -8.27 3.95 -1.90
C CYS A 27 -6.77 4.28 -1.86
N LEU A 28 -6.40 5.55 -2.08
CA LEU A 28 -5.02 6.02 -1.99
C LEU A 28 -4.42 5.82 -0.59
N ASN A 29 -5.22 6.06 0.45
CA ASN A 29 -4.78 5.96 1.83
C ASN A 29 -4.40 4.52 2.21
N VAL A 30 -5.13 3.51 1.71
CA VAL A 30 -4.83 2.10 1.92
C VAL A 30 -3.76 1.61 0.95
N ASN A 31 -4.00 1.72 -0.36
CA ASN A 31 -3.24 1.03 -1.40
C ASN A 31 -1.84 1.63 -1.59
N PHE A 32 -1.70 2.94 -1.41
CA PHE A 32 -0.43 3.63 -1.59
C PHE A 32 0.18 4.04 -0.25
N LEU A 33 -0.50 4.93 0.50
CA LEU A 33 0.07 5.48 1.73
C LEU A 33 0.21 4.42 2.83
N GLY A 34 -0.68 3.43 2.88
CA GLY A 34 -0.59 2.29 3.81
C GLY A 34 0.71 1.52 3.64
N MET A 35 1.02 1.11 2.40
CA MET A 35 2.28 0.45 2.04
C MET A 35 3.50 1.30 2.40
N VAL A 36 3.46 2.62 2.12
CA VAL A 36 4.55 3.54 2.48
C VAL A 36 4.78 3.58 4.00
N ARG A 37 3.71 3.68 4.80
CA ARG A 37 3.79 3.72 6.27
C ARG A 37 4.38 2.42 6.83
N VAL A 38 3.90 1.26 6.38
CA VAL A 38 4.44 -0.05 6.78
C VAL A 38 5.91 -0.15 6.42
N THR A 39 6.26 0.17 5.17
CA THR A 39 7.65 0.10 4.71
C THR A 39 8.56 1.00 5.55
N LYS A 40 8.14 2.24 5.85
CA LYS A 40 8.91 3.16 6.71
C LYS A 40 9.09 2.61 8.12
N ALA A 41 8.05 2.06 8.72
CA ALA A 41 8.09 1.52 10.08
C ALA A 41 9.10 0.38 10.23
N PHE A 42 9.23 -0.47 9.22
CA PHE A 42 10.12 -1.64 9.25
C PHE A 42 11.44 -1.47 8.49
N LEU A 43 11.67 -0.30 7.87
CA LEU A 43 12.87 -0.02 7.06
C LEU A 43 14.19 -0.29 7.81
N PRO A 44 14.36 0.09 9.10
CA PRO A 44 15.60 -0.19 9.82
C PRO A 44 15.89 -1.69 9.93
N LEU A 45 14.86 -2.49 10.22
CA LEU A 45 14.97 -3.94 10.37
C LEU A 45 15.31 -4.61 9.04
N ILE A 46 14.66 -4.20 7.95
CA ILE A 46 14.95 -4.70 6.60
C ILE A 46 16.39 -4.40 6.20
N LYS A 47 16.88 -3.17 6.46
CA LYS A 47 18.26 -2.79 6.18
C LYS A 47 19.26 -3.63 6.98
N GLN A 48 19.01 -3.83 8.27
CA GLN A 48 19.87 -4.64 9.15
C GLN A 48 19.97 -6.08 8.66
N THR A 49 18.85 -6.69 8.25
CA THR A 49 18.81 -8.11 7.88
C THR A 49 18.93 -8.36 6.38
N LYS A 50 19.21 -7.33 5.57
CA LYS A 50 19.24 -7.40 4.11
C LYS A 50 18.00 -8.11 3.53
N GLY A 51 16.85 -7.81 4.13
CA GLY A 51 15.56 -8.40 3.75
C GLY A 51 15.01 -7.80 2.45
N ARG A 52 13.85 -8.28 2.02
CA ARG A 52 13.18 -7.82 0.78
C ARG A 52 11.87 -7.10 1.09
N ILE A 53 11.47 -6.19 0.21
CA ILE A 53 10.15 -5.58 0.23
C ILE A 53 9.44 -5.99 -1.05
N VAL A 54 8.26 -6.61 -0.92
CA VAL A 54 7.39 -6.99 -2.03
C VAL A 54 6.12 -6.17 -1.93
N ASN A 55 5.81 -5.40 -2.97
CA ASN A 55 4.59 -4.63 -3.07
C ASN A 55 3.68 -5.31 -4.09
N ILE A 56 2.52 -5.78 -3.64
CA ILE A 56 1.52 -6.39 -4.52
C ILE A 56 0.53 -5.30 -4.90
N THR A 57 0.37 -5.08 -6.20
CA THR A 57 -0.60 -4.12 -6.77
C THR A 57 -1.42 -4.82 -7.84
N SER A 58 -2.62 -4.31 -8.08
CA SER A 58 -3.47 -4.73 -9.20
C SER A 58 -3.48 -3.63 -10.27
N ILE A 59 -3.81 -3.98 -11.51
CA ILE A 59 -3.92 -3.02 -12.63
C ILE A 59 -5.25 -2.25 -12.59
N ILE A 60 -6.21 -2.74 -11.80
CA ILE A 60 -7.57 -2.20 -11.67
C ILE A 60 -7.59 -0.97 -10.77
#